data_AF-A0A2V6FH19-F1
#
_entry.id   AF-A0A2V6FH19-F1
#
_cell.length_a   1.000
_cell.length_b   1.000
_cell.length_c   1.000
_cell.angle_alpha   90.00
_cell.angle_beta   90.00
_cell.angle_gamma   90.00
#
_symmetry.space_group_name_H-M   'P 1'
#
loop_
_entity.id
_entity.type
_entity.pdbx_description
1 polymer ?
#
loop_
_entity_poly.entity_id
_entity_poly.type
_entity_poly.pdbx_seq_one_letter_code
_entity_poly.pdbx_strand_id
1 'polypeptide(L)'
;MAKRDPAYYHLTGHLIRSSIYPLPWTLGDFDRVGYYEGGNMPANLDGDFLLVQEDKIKDVESKLKGSYYTEMMTLRNYQDPSKIFFSAKVFKEFFPGKAPDFVGPAQNQAPQNQAPAPR
;
A
#
# COMPACT_ATOMS: atom_id res chain seq x y z
N MET A 1 2.04 -8.38 -16.73
CA MET A 1 1.75 -6.95 -16.48
C MET A 1 2.97 -6.08 -16.83
N ALA A 2 4.19 -6.40 -16.39
CA ALA A 2 5.41 -5.66 -16.74
C ALA A 2 5.73 -5.52 -18.25
N LYS A 3 5.38 -6.50 -19.08
CA LYS A 3 5.61 -6.45 -20.55
C LYS A 3 4.59 -5.61 -21.34
N ARG A 4 3.55 -5.06 -20.72
CA ARG A 4 2.42 -4.44 -21.44
C ARG A 4 2.45 -2.90 -21.46
N ASP A 5 3.17 -2.26 -20.54
CA ASP A 5 3.34 -0.79 -20.52
C ASP A 5 4.61 -0.40 -19.73
N PRO A 6 5.57 0.32 -20.33
CA PRO A 6 6.78 0.78 -19.64
C PRO A 6 6.51 1.69 -18.43
N ALA A 7 5.33 2.32 -18.33
CA ALA A 7 4.96 3.15 -17.18
C ALA A 7 4.98 2.36 -15.84
N TYR A 8 4.75 1.05 -15.89
CA TYR A 8 4.72 0.21 -14.68
C TYR A 8 6.11 -0.15 -14.13
N TYR A 9 7.19 0.16 -14.84
CA TYR A 9 8.54 0.07 -14.26
C TYR A 9 8.74 1.06 -13.10
N HIS A 10 7.97 2.15 -13.04
CA HIS A 10 8.14 3.16 -12.00
C HIS A 10 7.29 2.93 -10.73
N LEU A 11 6.55 1.82 -10.67
CA LEU A 11 5.68 1.53 -9.53
C LEU A 11 6.52 1.39 -8.26
N THR A 12 6.16 2.18 -7.25
CA THR A 12 6.79 2.12 -5.94
C THR A 12 6.08 1.09 -5.08
N GLY A 13 6.80 0.03 -4.70
CA GLY A 13 6.29 -1.07 -3.90
C GLY A 13 6.92 -1.13 -2.52
N HIS A 14 6.14 -1.46 -1.49
CA HIS A 14 6.66 -1.67 -0.13
C HIS A 14 6.24 -3.02 0.44
N LEU A 15 7.21 -3.89 0.70
CA LEU A 15 6.99 -5.18 1.36
C LEU A 15 7.40 -5.04 2.82
N ILE A 16 6.40 -5.01 3.71
CA ILE A 16 6.55 -4.76 5.14
C ILE A 16 6.17 -6.05 5.87
N ARG A 17 7.15 -6.93 6.08
CA ARG A 17 6.94 -8.27 6.65
C ARG A 17 8.08 -8.62 7.59
N SER A 18 7.90 -9.64 8.41
CA SER A 18 8.92 -10.16 9.33
C SER A 18 9.84 -11.17 8.66
N SER A 19 9.38 -11.80 7.58
CA SER A 19 10.20 -12.58 6.66
C SER A 19 9.76 -12.28 5.22
N ILE A 20 10.72 -11.91 4.39
CA ILE A 20 10.49 -11.55 2.99
C ILE A 20 10.87 -12.69 2.04
N TYR A 21 11.54 -13.73 2.53
CA TYR A 21 11.87 -14.91 1.73
C TYR A 21 10.61 -15.72 1.32
N PRO A 22 10.44 -16.12 0.03
CA PRO A 22 11.36 -16.00 -1.12
C PRO A 22 11.04 -14.84 -2.10
N LEU A 23 10.30 -13.80 -1.69
CA LEU A 23 9.79 -12.73 -2.56
C LEU A 23 10.82 -11.90 -3.36
N PRO A 24 12.10 -11.77 -2.98
CA PRO A 24 13.06 -11.04 -3.80
C PRO A 24 13.27 -11.67 -5.19
N TRP A 25 12.95 -12.96 -5.35
CA TRP A 25 13.20 -13.70 -6.60
C TRP A 25 12.02 -13.58 -7.58
N THR A 26 10.84 -13.14 -7.13
CA THR A 26 9.63 -12.96 -7.98
C THR A 26 9.41 -11.52 -8.43
N LEU A 27 10.03 -10.53 -7.76
CA LEU A 27 9.85 -9.10 -8.01
C LEU A 27 11.09 -8.42 -8.60
N GLY A 28 12.12 -9.18 -8.99
CA GLY A 28 13.43 -8.68 -9.42
C GLY A 28 13.45 -7.74 -10.64
N ASP A 29 12.33 -7.59 -11.36
CA ASP A 29 12.19 -6.63 -12.48
C ASP A 29 11.71 -5.23 -12.04
N PHE A 30 11.29 -5.04 -10.78
CA PHE A 30 10.81 -3.75 -10.26
C PHE A 30 11.94 -3.04 -9.49
N ASP A 31 12.42 -1.93 -10.03
CA ASP A 31 13.56 -1.15 -9.51
C ASP A 31 13.23 -0.30 -8.26
N ARG A 32 11.94 -0.13 -7.93
CA ARG A 32 11.44 0.70 -6.81
C ARG A 32 10.67 -0.09 -5.75
N VAL A 33 11.10 -1.32 -5.47
CA VAL A 33 10.52 -2.14 -4.41
C VAL A 33 11.42 -2.14 -3.17
N GLY A 34 10.91 -1.56 -2.09
CA GLY A 34 11.54 -1.58 -0.78
C GLY A 34 11.14 -2.82 0.02
N TYR A 35 12.13 -3.49 0.60
CA TYR A 35 11.95 -4.66 1.46
C TYR A 35 12.29 -4.29 2.90
N TYR A 36 11.32 -4.42 3.79
CA TYR A 36 11.44 -3.95 5.16
C TYR A 36 11.21 -5.09 6.15
N GLU A 37 12.32 -5.66 6.62
CA GLU A 37 12.34 -6.68 7.68
C GLU A 37 12.58 -6.06 9.07
N GLY A 38 12.20 -6.77 10.12
CA GLY A 38 12.54 -6.40 11.50
C GLY A 38 11.87 -5.12 12.06
N GLY A 39 10.89 -4.54 11.35
CA GLY A 39 10.15 -3.36 11.82
C GLY A 39 10.69 -2.03 11.30
N ASN A 40 11.71 -2.04 10.45
CA ASN A 40 12.06 -0.86 9.66
C ASN A 40 10.90 -0.49 8.72
N MET A 41 10.72 0.79 8.42
CA MET A 41 9.72 1.28 7.46
C MET A 41 10.28 2.50 6.74
N PRO A 42 9.86 2.78 5.49
CA PRO A 42 10.27 4.00 4.80
C PRO A 42 9.66 5.24 5.47
N ALA A 43 10.36 6.37 5.36
CA ALA A 43 9.85 7.65 5.85
C ALA A 43 8.54 8.07 5.16
N ASN A 44 8.38 7.69 3.89
CA ASN A 44 7.11 7.79 3.17
C ASN A 44 6.57 6.37 2.93
N LEU A 45 5.45 6.05 3.55
CA LEU A 45 4.80 4.74 3.44
C LEU A 45 3.84 4.64 2.25
N ASP A 46 3.41 5.76 1.69
CA ASP A 46 2.52 5.73 0.53
C ASP A 46 3.26 5.21 -0.70
N GLY A 47 2.93 4.00 -1.12
CA GLY A 47 3.37 3.36 -2.36
C GLY A 47 2.21 3.14 -3.33
N ASP A 48 2.54 2.72 -4.54
CA ASP A 48 1.54 2.27 -5.53
C ASP A 48 0.98 0.92 -5.14
N PHE A 49 1.80 0.06 -4.53
CA PHE A 49 1.33 -1.14 -3.85
C PHE A 49 2.10 -1.41 -2.56
N LEU A 50 1.44 -2.02 -1.60
CA LEU A 50 2.06 -2.52 -0.38
C LEU A 50 1.64 -3.96 -0.11
N LEU A 51 2.53 -4.74 0.50
CA LEU A 51 2.24 -6.04 1.07
C LEU A 51 2.67 -6.02 2.54
N VAL A 52 1.69 -6.06 3.44
CA VAL A 52 1.90 -5.83 4.87
C VAL A 52 1.48 -7.05 5.67
N GLN A 53 2.37 -7.59 6.51
CA GLN A 53 2.04 -8.69 7.41
C GLN A 53 0.98 -8.29 8.44
N GLU A 54 0.12 -9.24 8.82
CA GLU A 54 -1.04 -9.03 9.68
C GLU A 54 -0.75 -8.22 10.95
N ASP A 55 0.34 -8.55 11.65
CA ASP A 55 0.79 -7.90 12.89
C ASP A 55 1.19 -6.42 12.71
N LYS A 56 1.50 -6.01 11.48
CA LYS A 56 1.96 -4.65 11.13
C LYS A 56 0.87 -3.78 10.49
N ILE A 57 -0.29 -4.36 10.13
CA ILE A 57 -1.37 -3.65 9.42
C ILE A 57 -1.77 -2.38 10.16
N LYS A 58 -2.00 -2.45 11.47
CA LYS A 58 -2.47 -1.30 12.26
C LYS A 58 -1.48 -0.13 12.26
N ASP A 59 -0.19 -0.43 12.38
CA ASP A 59 0.85 0.61 12.37
C ASP A 59 0.95 1.26 10.97
N VAL A 60 0.87 0.45 9.92
CA VAL A 60 0.87 0.94 8.53
C VAL A 60 -0.36 1.79 8.22
N GLU A 61 -1.57 1.32 8.55
CA GLU A 61 -2.83 2.04 8.31
C GLU A 61 -2.87 3.38 9.06
N SER A 62 -2.22 3.49 10.21
CA SER A 62 -2.12 4.76 10.95
C SER A 62 -1.26 5.82 10.26
N LYS A 63 -0.36 5.40 9.36
CA LYS A 63 0.62 6.25 8.67
C LYS A 63 0.29 6.49 7.21
N LEU A 64 -0.49 5.61 6.58
CA LEU A 64 -0.92 5.75 5.19
C LEU A 64 -1.83 6.97 5.00
N LYS A 65 -1.62 7.71 3.91
CA LYS A 65 -2.41 8.90 3.58
C LYS A 65 -3.31 8.67 2.38
N GLY A 66 -2.94 7.74 1.49
CA GLY A 66 -3.66 7.44 0.27
C GLY A 66 -4.96 6.67 0.47
N SER A 67 -5.64 6.46 -0.66
CA SER A 67 -6.80 5.60 -0.77
C SER A 67 -6.40 4.31 -1.49
N TYR A 68 -6.80 3.17 -0.94
CA TYR A 68 -6.33 1.87 -1.37
C TYR A 68 -7.46 0.86 -1.52
N TYR A 69 -7.37 0.05 -2.57
CA TYR A 69 -8.08 -1.23 -2.62
C TYR A 69 -7.28 -2.25 -1.80
N THR A 70 -7.96 -3.08 -1.01
CA THR A 70 -7.27 -3.99 -0.10
C THR A 70 -7.81 -5.40 -0.16
N GLU A 71 -6.91 -6.37 0.00
CA GLU A 71 -7.27 -7.80 0.03
C GLU A 71 -6.34 -8.55 0.99
N MET A 72 -6.90 -9.48 1.76
CA MET A 72 -6.12 -10.39 2.60
C MET A 72 -5.66 -11.58 1.78
N MET A 73 -4.39 -11.93 1.89
CA MET A 73 -3.82 -13.10 1.23
C MET A 73 -2.76 -13.79 2.07
N THR A 74 -2.61 -15.08 1.83
CA THR A 74 -1.56 -15.90 2.42
C THR A 74 -0.60 -16.32 1.32
N LEU A 75 0.63 -15.82 1.35
CA LEU A 75 1.63 -16.11 0.32
C LEU A 75 2.07 -17.58 0.33
N ARG A 76 2.09 -18.21 1.52
CA ARG A 76 2.50 -19.60 1.71
C ARG A 76 1.83 -20.19 2.95
N ASN A 77 1.56 -21.48 2.93
CA ASN A 77 1.15 -22.23 4.12
C ASN A 77 2.13 -21.97 5.28
N TYR A 78 1.59 -21.84 6.50
CA TYR A 78 2.34 -21.61 7.74
C TYR A 78 3.10 -20.28 7.84
N GLN A 79 2.75 -19.30 7.00
CA GLN A 79 3.15 -17.90 7.20
C GLN A 79 1.94 -17.09 7.65
N ASP A 80 2.21 -16.02 8.41
CA ASP A 80 1.16 -15.08 8.74
C ASP A 80 0.58 -14.44 7.46
N PRO A 81 -0.75 -14.26 7.42
CA PRO A 81 -1.41 -13.55 6.34
C PRO A 81 -0.84 -12.15 6.13
N SER A 82 -1.16 -11.59 4.98
CA SER A 82 -0.84 -10.20 4.67
C SER A 82 -1.99 -9.51 3.98
N LYS A 83 -2.08 -8.22 4.25
CA LYS A 83 -2.96 -7.34 3.53
C LYS A 83 -2.17 -6.70 2.39
N ILE A 84 -2.69 -6.85 1.18
CA ILE A 84 -2.23 -6.03 0.06
C ILE A 84 -3.01 -4.73 0.05
N PHE A 85 -2.32 -3.66 -0.30
CA PHE A 85 -2.88 -2.35 -0.60
C PHE A 85 -2.51 -2.00 -2.04
N PHE A 86 -3.51 -1.70 -2.88
CA PHE A 86 -3.33 -1.19 -4.24
C PHE A 86 -3.81 0.24 -4.32
N SER A 87 -2.93 1.18 -4.69
CA SER A 87 -3.26 2.60 -4.79
C SER A 87 -4.43 2.82 -5.74
N ALA A 88 -5.50 3.43 -5.24
CA ALA A 88 -6.67 3.74 -6.05
C ALA A 88 -6.35 4.74 -7.17
N LYS A 89 -5.27 5.52 -7.04
CA LYS A 89 -4.80 6.43 -8.10
C LYS A 89 -4.29 5.67 -9.33
N VAL A 90 -3.67 4.51 -9.12
CA VAL A 90 -3.00 3.73 -10.17
C VAL A 90 -3.87 2.56 -10.63
N PHE A 91 -4.51 1.86 -9.70
CA PHE A 91 -5.17 0.59 -9.98
C PHE A 91 -6.67 0.69 -10.23
N LYS A 92 -7.27 1.89 -10.25
CA LYS A 92 -8.73 2.09 -10.43
C LYS A 92 -9.31 1.33 -11.62
N GLU A 93 -8.59 1.26 -12.73
CA GLU A 93 -9.06 0.58 -13.95
C GLU A 93 -9.21 -0.94 -13.76
N PHE A 94 -8.48 -1.53 -12.81
CA PHE A 94 -8.59 -2.95 -12.46
C PHE A 94 -9.72 -3.24 -11.47
N PHE A 95 -10.32 -2.21 -10.88
CA PHE A 95 -11.42 -2.31 -9.91
C PHE A 95 -12.63 -1.45 -10.35
N PRO A 96 -13.20 -1.72 -11.55
CA PRO A 96 -14.28 -0.91 -12.10
C PRO A 96 -15.52 -0.95 -11.20
N GLY A 97 -16.08 0.23 -10.88
CA GLY A 97 -17.26 0.35 -10.04
C GLY A 97 -17.02 0.09 -8.54
N LYS A 98 -15.78 -0.16 -8.12
CA LYS A 98 -15.42 -0.36 -6.71
C LYS A 98 -14.86 0.92 -6.09
N ALA A 99 -15.36 1.29 -4.91
CA ALA A 99 -14.74 2.30 -4.06
C ALA A 99 -13.52 1.72 -3.31
N PRO A 100 -12.51 2.53 -2.95
CA PRO A 100 -11.39 2.08 -2.13
C PRO A 100 -11.87 1.47 -0.82
N ASP A 101 -11.27 0.35 -0.42
CA ASP A 101 -11.59 -0.34 0.84
C ASP A 101 -10.98 0.39 2.05
N PHE A 102 -9.91 1.16 1.82
CA PHE A 102 -9.22 1.94 2.83
C PHE A 102 -9.00 3.37 2.34
N VAL A 103 -9.21 4.34 3.22
CA VAL A 103 -8.89 5.76 3.02
C VAL A 103 -8.09 6.23 4.22
N GLY A 104 -6.88 6.74 3.97
CA GLY A 104 -5.97 7.17 5.02
C GLY A 104 -6.57 8.24 5.94
N PRO A 105 -6.24 8.24 7.25
CA PRO A 105 -6.79 9.17 8.23
C PRO A 105 -6.60 10.65 7.85
N ALA A 106 -5.53 11.00 7.14
CA ALA A 106 -5.29 12.36 6.65
C ALA A 106 -6.29 12.81 5.56
N GLN A 107 -6.85 11.88 4.78
CA GLN A 107 -7.87 12.17 3.76
C GLN A 107 -9.28 12.25 4.34
N ASN A 108 -9.54 11.56 5.46
CA ASN A 108 -10.78 11.73 6.24
C ASN A 108 -10.83 13.08 7.00
N GLN A 109 -9.78 13.89 6.90
CA GLN A 109 -9.68 15.22 7.50
C GLN A 109 -9.48 16.31 6.43
N ALA A 110 -10.51 16.62 5.64
CA ALA A 110 -10.60 17.88 4.88
C ALA A 110 -12.06 18.33 4.73
N PRO A 111 -12.37 19.64 4.83
CA PRO A 111 -12.08 20.58 5.91
C PRO A 111 -13.39 21.07 6.57
N GLN A 112 -13.69 20.63 7.79
CA GLN A 112 -14.69 21.29 8.65
C GLN A 112 -13.95 22.24 9.60
N ASN A 113 -13.70 23.48 9.16
CA ASN A 113 -13.66 24.70 9.97
C ASN A 113 -12.95 25.84 9.22
N GLN A 114 -13.64 26.42 8.24
CA GLN A 114 -13.49 27.84 7.94
C GLN A 114 -14.89 28.46 7.99
N ALA A 115 -15.38 28.72 9.21
CA ALA A 115 -16.48 29.66 9.39
C ALA A 115 -15.86 31.07 9.41
N PRO A 116 -16.26 32.01 8.52
CA PRO A 116 -15.78 33.38 8.60
C PRO A 116 -16.31 34.02 9.89
N ALA A 117 -15.40 34.58 10.68
CA ALA A 117 -15.75 35.34 11.88
C ALA A 117 -16.60 36.57 11.50
N PRO A 118 -17.77 36.79 12.12
CA PRO A 118 -18.50 38.04 11.95
C PRO A 118 -17.73 39.19 12.64
N ARG A 119 -17.56 40.29 11.90
CA ARG A 119 -17.05 41.58 12.39
C ARG A 119 -18.05 42.27 13.31
#